data_AF-W1Y5C9-F1
#
_entry.id   AF-W1Y5C9-F1
#
_cell.length_a   1.000
_cell.length_b   1.000
_cell.length_c   1.000
_cell.angle_alpha   90.00
_cell.angle_beta   90.00
_cell.angle_gamma   90.00
#
_symmetry.space_group_name_H-M   'P 1'
#
loop_
_entity.id
_entity.type
_entity.pdbx_description
1 polymer ?
#
loop_
_entity_poly.entity_id
_entity_poly.type
_entity_poly.pdbx_seq_one_letter_code
_entity_poly.pdbx_strand_id
1 'polypeptide(L)'
;FWYAAHVTSDNGILKGKHNNLWQSDKLIAAQIPSKKNEVDPKYTSILKNKDPNYQKQTPFALINAKDISKPEDLALDTSSCLIKMSKLNFESFKLAFRDPDARVKLNSDINNKFPHSSIDKIKISMGYLDNLSLDLSSNLNTIIGGRGTGKSTLIELIRYALDIAPTSQNTNTSFENICKSNLGIGGKVELIVTSHAQYGKQFKIIKRYNEDPIIKDIDNNVSNYTVKDILPNIEVYSQNEIIDLTTNENAKLNILNRFLDKDDRSNDKKEEIKTNLHSNSKSLIKAKEDLENLQEKINQLPKLKEKLKHFNELGIGKKLEVQGKISREEQYIQNTKQIIEDNDISITNIILPFNENYNQQIKHVEIFDSIKNITDNHNKKLKEIKSMFTDLKDTTQNEIEKIYNVWKEKKKNIEKEINRAIKSLDDIEGKTKEDIAHEYTETQKQITSIEPLETQLSRVKTSIETLENERIQLKEDLKEIFDEQLKNLNRCVKKINNRYLKKQVNI
;
A
#
# COMPACT_ATOMS: atom_id res chain seq x y z
N PHE A 1 -1.20 -57.54 22.33
CA PHE A 1 -0.49 -56.46 21.65
C PHE A 1 0.89 -56.97 21.34
N TRP A 2 1.18 -57.21 20.08
CA TRP A 2 2.54 -57.46 19.59
C TRP A 2 2.72 -56.64 18.32
N TYR A 3 3.95 -56.19 18.09
CA TYR A 3 4.33 -55.52 16.86
C TYR A 3 5.33 -56.40 16.13
N ALA A 4 5.29 -56.36 14.80
CA ALA A 4 6.26 -57.07 13.99
C ALA A 4 7.49 -56.18 13.82
N ALA A 5 8.63 -56.63 14.36
CA ALA A 5 9.92 -55.98 14.16
C ALA A 5 10.50 -56.36 12.79
N HIS A 6 11.29 -55.45 12.20
CA HIS A 6 12.08 -55.66 10.97
C HIS A 6 11.30 -56.36 9.84
N VAL A 7 10.08 -55.89 9.58
CA VAL A 7 9.05 -56.60 8.79
C VAL A 7 9.52 -56.94 7.36
N THR A 8 10.39 -56.09 6.79
CA THR A 8 10.93 -56.22 5.43
C THR A 8 12.36 -56.78 5.37
N SER A 9 12.98 -57.09 6.51
CA SER A 9 14.34 -57.64 6.58
C SER A 9 14.38 -59.15 6.28
N ASP A 10 15.57 -59.75 6.25
CA ASP A 10 15.77 -61.15 5.85
C ASP A 10 14.92 -62.16 6.64
N ASN A 11 14.83 -61.97 7.96
CA ASN A 11 14.00 -62.76 8.86
C ASN A 11 12.64 -62.11 9.18
N GLY A 12 12.25 -61.09 8.39
CA GLY A 12 11.02 -60.34 8.57
C GLY A 12 9.78 -61.14 8.16
N ILE A 13 8.67 -60.89 8.84
CA ILE A 13 7.41 -61.63 8.67
C ILE A 13 6.87 -61.61 7.22
N LEU A 14 7.11 -60.52 6.46
CA LEU A 14 6.68 -60.41 5.06
C LEU A 14 7.61 -61.16 4.10
N LYS A 15 8.92 -61.17 4.37
CA LYS A 15 9.89 -61.91 3.54
C LYS A 15 9.79 -63.42 3.79
N GLY A 16 9.55 -63.82 5.04
CA GLY A 16 9.24 -65.21 5.42
C GLY A 16 7.85 -65.71 4.99
N LYS A 17 7.04 -64.86 4.34
CA LYS A 17 5.68 -65.18 3.85
C LYS A 17 4.76 -65.77 4.93
N HIS A 18 4.87 -65.29 6.16
CA HIS A 18 4.04 -65.76 7.28
C HIS A 18 2.68 -65.03 7.31
N ASN A 19 1.84 -65.27 6.30
CA ASN A 19 0.58 -64.53 6.09
C ASN A 19 -0.37 -64.63 7.29
N ASN A 20 -0.46 -65.81 7.91
CA ASN A 20 -1.33 -66.05 9.08
C ASN A 20 -0.93 -65.17 10.27
N LEU A 21 0.38 -64.94 10.46
CA LEU A 21 0.90 -64.08 11.52
C LEU A 21 0.65 -62.60 11.20
N TRP A 22 0.78 -62.22 9.91
CA TRP A 22 0.45 -60.86 9.46
C TRP A 22 -1.02 -60.55 9.68
N GLN A 23 -1.92 -61.45 9.29
CA GLN A 23 -3.37 -61.24 9.37
C GLN A 23 -3.94 -61.31 10.81
N SER A 24 -3.19 -61.83 11.78
CA SER A 24 -3.67 -61.96 13.17
C SER A 24 -4.12 -60.62 13.77
N ASP A 25 -5.29 -60.61 14.42
CA ASP A 25 -5.86 -59.44 15.10
C ASP A 25 -5.00 -58.91 16.25
N LYS A 26 -4.12 -59.75 16.79
CA LYS A 26 -3.22 -59.35 17.87
C LYS A 26 -2.06 -58.48 17.37
N LEU A 27 -1.74 -58.53 16.06
CA LEU A 27 -0.66 -57.76 15.43
C LEU A 27 -1.17 -56.36 15.10
N ILE A 28 -0.68 -55.39 15.87
CA ILE A 28 -1.24 -54.03 15.91
C ILE A 28 -0.29 -52.99 15.29
N ALA A 29 1.00 -53.32 15.16
CA ALA A 29 1.99 -52.44 14.53
C ALA A 29 3.06 -53.22 13.77
N ALA A 30 3.68 -52.58 12.79
CA ALA A 30 4.71 -53.11 11.92
C ALA A 30 5.86 -52.09 11.79
N GLN A 31 7.08 -52.51 12.13
CA GLN A 31 8.27 -51.68 12.00
C GLN A 31 8.77 -51.68 10.55
N ILE A 32 8.97 -50.49 10.00
CA ILE A 32 9.60 -50.28 8.70
C ILE A 32 10.95 -49.56 8.87
N PRO A 33 11.98 -49.91 8.09
CA PRO A 33 13.31 -49.33 8.23
C PRO A 33 13.44 -47.95 7.55
N SER A 34 12.51 -47.60 6.66
CA SER A 34 12.52 -46.39 5.84
C SER A 34 11.19 -45.63 5.94
N LYS A 35 11.07 -44.50 5.21
CA LYS A 35 9.81 -43.76 5.07
C LYS A 35 8.77 -44.62 4.33
N LYS A 36 7.48 -44.36 4.55
CA LYS A 36 6.36 -45.08 3.89
C LYS A 36 6.49 -45.18 2.36
N ASN A 37 7.07 -44.17 1.71
CA ASN A 37 7.20 -44.09 0.25
C ASN A 37 8.55 -44.65 -0.27
N GLU A 38 9.48 -44.97 0.62
CA GLU A 38 10.82 -45.49 0.32
C GLU A 38 10.96 -46.96 0.71
N VAL A 39 9.86 -47.61 1.14
CA VAL A 39 9.83 -49.06 1.35
C VAL A 39 9.87 -49.76 -0.01
N ASP A 40 10.52 -50.93 -0.07
CA ASP A 40 10.58 -51.77 -1.28
C ASP A 40 9.18 -51.87 -1.94
N PRO A 41 9.05 -51.51 -3.24
CA PRO A 41 7.80 -51.56 -3.99
C PRO A 41 7.04 -52.88 -3.86
N LYS A 42 7.75 -54.00 -3.70
CA LYS A 42 7.16 -55.34 -3.52
C LYS A 42 6.21 -55.44 -2.33
N TYR A 43 6.47 -54.69 -1.25
CA TYR A 43 5.65 -54.74 -0.02
C TYR A 43 4.68 -53.57 0.09
N THR A 44 4.74 -52.59 -0.81
CA THR A 44 3.93 -51.36 -0.70
C THR A 44 2.42 -51.64 -0.75
N SER A 45 1.99 -52.59 -1.58
CA SER A 45 0.58 -52.99 -1.67
C SER A 45 0.08 -53.66 -0.38
N ILE A 46 0.95 -54.43 0.28
CA ILE A 46 0.66 -55.08 1.56
C ILE A 46 0.58 -54.04 2.69
N LEU A 47 1.56 -53.15 2.79
CA LEU A 47 1.59 -52.09 3.81
C LEU A 47 0.47 -51.05 3.66
N LYS A 48 -0.06 -50.87 2.45
CA LYS A 48 -1.26 -50.04 2.18
C LYS A 48 -2.57 -50.81 2.35
N ASN A 49 -2.52 -52.05 2.81
CA ASN A 49 -3.67 -52.93 3.02
C ASN A 49 -4.50 -53.17 1.74
N LYS A 50 -3.86 -53.18 0.57
CA LYS A 50 -4.51 -53.35 -0.74
C LYS A 50 -4.36 -54.74 -1.34
N ASP A 51 -3.39 -55.52 -0.87
CA ASP A 51 -3.17 -56.90 -1.33
C ASP A 51 -4.19 -57.85 -0.67
N PRO A 52 -5.03 -58.56 -1.45
CA PRO A 52 -6.03 -59.49 -0.91
C PRO A 52 -5.45 -60.59 -0.03
N ASN A 53 -4.23 -61.06 -0.30
CA ASN A 53 -3.60 -62.15 0.45
C ASN A 53 -3.06 -61.71 1.82
N TYR A 54 -2.98 -60.41 2.07
CA TYR A 54 -2.43 -59.81 3.30
C TYR A 54 -3.38 -58.78 3.93
N GLN A 55 -4.61 -58.71 3.44
CA GLN A 55 -5.58 -57.72 3.88
C GLN A 55 -6.00 -57.97 5.34
N LYS A 56 -6.02 -56.91 6.14
CA LYS A 56 -6.50 -56.91 7.52
C LYS A 56 -7.74 -56.04 7.65
N GLN A 57 -8.68 -56.48 8.49
CA GLN A 57 -9.84 -55.67 8.87
C GLN A 57 -9.53 -54.74 10.06
N THR A 58 -8.53 -55.08 10.86
CA THR A 58 -8.08 -54.31 12.01
C THR A 58 -7.13 -53.18 11.60
N PRO A 59 -7.28 -51.96 12.15
CA PRO A 59 -6.30 -50.90 11.99
C PRO A 59 -4.92 -51.37 12.48
N PHE A 60 -3.87 -51.13 11.68
CA PHE A 60 -2.49 -51.42 12.08
C PHE A 60 -1.59 -50.22 11.80
N ALA A 61 -0.61 -49.97 12.66
CA ALA A 61 0.32 -48.85 12.50
C ALA A 61 1.61 -49.27 11.80
N LEU A 62 2.15 -48.38 10.97
CA LEU A 62 3.55 -48.43 10.56
C LEU A 62 4.37 -47.57 11.52
N ILE A 63 5.47 -48.11 12.03
CA ILE A 63 6.35 -47.39 12.96
C ILE A 63 7.80 -47.41 12.49
N ASN A 64 8.53 -46.37 12.85
CA ASN A 64 9.98 -46.34 12.79
C ASN A 64 10.53 -46.53 14.21
N ALA A 65 11.46 -47.47 14.35
CA ALA A 65 12.15 -47.77 15.59
C ALA A 65 13.49 -48.39 15.21
N LYS A 66 14.54 -47.59 15.09
CA LYS A 66 15.88 -48.07 14.75
C LYS A 66 16.62 -48.43 16.03
N ASP A 67 17.40 -49.51 15.98
CA ASP A 67 18.35 -49.81 17.03
C ASP A 67 19.50 -48.78 16.96
N ILE A 68 19.57 -47.94 17.99
CA ILE A 68 20.54 -46.85 18.08
C ILE A 68 21.89 -47.45 18.47
N SER A 69 22.81 -47.49 17.50
CA SER A 69 24.16 -48.02 17.69
C SER A 69 25.19 -46.92 17.97
N LYS A 70 24.91 -45.70 17.51
CA LYS A 70 25.73 -44.50 17.71
C LYS A 70 24.85 -43.25 17.86
N PRO A 71 25.31 -42.18 18.54
CA PRO A 71 24.51 -40.98 18.79
C PRO A 71 23.94 -40.33 17.51
N GLU A 72 24.67 -40.40 16.40
CA GLU A 72 24.23 -39.83 15.11
C GLU A 72 22.99 -40.53 14.56
N ASP A 73 22.72 -41.78 14.97
CA ASP A 73 21.51 -42.50 14.56
C ASP A 73 20.25 -41.78 15.05
N LEU A 74 20.28 -41.08 16.19
CA LEU A 74 19.11 -40.35 16.72
C LEU A 74 18.65 -39.20 15.81
N ALA A 75 19.55 -38.66 14.97
CA ALA A 75 19.24 -37.57 14.06
C ALA A 75 18.47 -38.02 12.81
N LEU A 76 18.37 -39.33 12.54
CA LEU A 76 17.65 -39.86 11.40
C LEU A 76 16.14 -39.82 11.66
N ASP A 77 15.38 -39.39 10.66
CA ASP A 77 13.90 -39.36 10.72
C ASP A 77 13.30 -40.78 10.83
N THR A 78 14.01 -41.80 10.36
CA THR A 78 13.62 -43.21 10.45
C THR A 78 13.99 -43.88 11.78
N SER A 79 14.56 -43.14 12.74
CA SER A 79 15.01 -43.74 14.01
C SER A 79 13.92 -43.93 15.04
N SER A 80 12.92 -43.05 15.04
CA SER A 80 11.83 -43.08 16.01
C SER A 80 10.51 -42.72 15.35
N CYS A 81 9.43 -42.82 16.12
CA CYS A 81 8.12 -42.33 15.74
C CYS A 81 7.46 -41.62 16.92
N LEU A 82 6.44 -40.83 16.61
CA LEU A 82 5.66 -40.09 17.59
C LEU A 82 4.35 -40.83 17.88
N ILE A 83 4.07 -41.06 19.16
CA ILE A 83 2.87 -41.75 19.62
C ILE A 83 2.12 -40.83 20.59
N LYS A 84 0.90 -40.44 20.23
CA LYS A 84 0.06 -39.54 21.04
C LYS A 84 -0.65 -40.31 22.15
N MET A 85 -0.10 -40.23 23.35
CA MET A 85 -0.62 -40.89 24.55
C MET A 85 -1.32 -39.88 25.46
N SER A 86 -2.48 -40.26 26.01
CA SER A 86 -3.22 -39.40 26.95
C SER A 86 -2.55 -39.32 28.33
N LYS A 87 -1.89 -40.41 28.76
CA LYS A 87 -1.02 -40.49 29.94
C LYS A 87 0.16 -41.38 29.59
N LEU A 88 1.32 -41.17 30.20
CA LEU A 88 2.51 -42.01 30.02
C LEU A 88 2.34 -43.36 30.75
N ASN A 89 1.52 -44.26 30.18
CA ASN A 89 1.32 -45.61 30.69
C ASN A 89 1.02 -46.60 29.55
N PHE A 90 1.17 -47.90 29.82
CA PHE A 90 1.06 -48.94 28.80
C PHE A 90 -0.34 -49.08 28.21
N GLU A 91 -1.40 -48.79 28.98
CA GLU A 91 -2.77 -48.82 28.48
C GLU A 91 -3.04 -47.69 27.46
N SER A 92 -2.55 -46.48 27.73
CA SER A 92 -2.62 -45.37 26.77
C SER A 92 -1.78 -45.64 25.53
N PHE A 93 -0.67 -46.36 25.69
CA PHE A 93 0.17 -46.80 24.57
C PHE A 93 -0.62 -47.75 23.67
N LYS A 94 -1.22 -48.82 24.21
CA LYS A 94 -2.06 -49.74 23.43
C LYS A 94 -3.23 -49.02 22.75
N LEU A 95 -3.88 -48.09 23.46
CA LEU A 95 -5.00 -47.33 22.94
C LEU A 95 -4.60 -46.49 21.73
N ALA A 96 -3.38 -45.93 21.73
CA ALA A 96 -2.89 -45.14 20.61
C ALA A 96 -2.91 -45.90 19.28
N PHE A 97 -2.63 -47.19 19.32
CA PHE A 97 -2.61 -48.02 18.10
C PHE A 97 -3.99 -48.55 17.68
N ARG A 98 -5.07 -48.29 18.42
CA ARG A 98 -6.43 -48.57 17.94
C ARG A 98 -6.87 -47.59 16.84
N ASP A 99 -6.28 -46.39 16.84
CA ASP A 99 -6.51 -45.34 15.85
C ASP A 99 -5.14 -44.80 15.37
N PRO A 100 -4.40 -45.62 14.60
CA PRO A 100 -3.02 -45.34 14.26
C PRO A 100 -2.88 -44.09 13.39
N ASP A 101 -3.85 -43.82 12.51
CA ASP A 101 -3.82 -42.67 11.61
C ASP A 101 -3.86 -41.33 12.37
N ALA A 102 -4.62 -41.26 13.47
CA ALA A 102 -4.72 -40.04 14.27
C ALA A 102 -3.62 -39.92 15.34
N ARG A 103 -3.04 -41.04 15.79
CA ARG A 103 -2.20 -41.07 17.00
C ARG A 103 -0.77 -41.53 16.80
N VAL A 104 -0.42 -42.12 15.67
CA VAL A 104 0.93 -42.57 15.36
C VAL A 104 1.43 -41.85 14.11
N LYS A 105 2.55 -41.14 14.24
CA LYS A 105 3.21 -40.45 13.12
C LYS A 105 4.67 -40.84 13.02
N LEU A 106 5.15 -41.00 11.78
CA LEU A 106 6.58 -41.07 11.52
C LEU A 106 7.17 -39.66 11.54
N ASN A 107 8.44 -39.50 11.89
CA ASN A 107 9.06 -38.17 11.87
C ASN A 107 9.06 -37.58 10.46
N SER A 108 9.17 -38.43 9.43
CA SER A 108 9.05 -38.04 8.03
C SER A 108 7.67 -37.51 7.63
N ASP A 109 6.62 -37.89 8.37
CA ASP A 109 5.23 -37.48 8.11
C ASP A 109 4.90 -36.15 8.81
N ILE A 110 5.79 -35.63 9.66
CA ILE A 110 5.64 -34.31 10.26
C ILE A 110 5.82 -33.29 9.14
N ASN A 111 4.73 -32.61 8.80
CA ASN A 111 4.66 -31.72 7.66
C ASN A 111 5.36 -30.39 7.97
N ASN A 112 6.69 -30.41 8.11
CA ASN A 112 7.52 -29.21 8.25
C ASN A 112 7.56 -28.37 6.96
N LYS A 113 6.89 -28.82 5.89
CA LYS A 113 6.85 -28.11 4.59
C LYS A 113 6.03 -26.82 4.64
N PHE A 114 5.11 -26.70 5.60
CA PHE A 114 4.26 -25.51 5.77
C PHE A 114 4.20 -25.13 7.24
N PRO A 115 5.27 -24.55 7.79
CA PRO A 115 5.21 -23.95 9.11
C PRO A 115 4.14 -22.85 9.13
N HIS A 116 3.28 -22.87 10.15
CA HIS A 116 2.18 -21.93 10.33
C HIS A 116 2.30 -21.22 11.68
N SER A 117 1.79 -19.99 11.76
CA SER A 117 1.71 -19.27 13.02
C SER A 117 0.68 -19.91 13.95
N SER A 118 0.92 -19.86 15.26
CA SER A 118 0.01 -20.42 16.27
C SER A 118 -0.23 -19.45 17.42
N ILE A 119 -1.41 -19.57 18.04
CA ILE A 119 -1.66 -19.03 19.38
C ILE A 119 -1.37 -20.17 20.35
N ASP A 120 -0.37 -20.01 21.19
CA ASP A 120 0.16 -21.06 22.06
C ASP A 120 -0.47 -21.00 23.45
N LYS A 121 -0.84 -19.80 23.92
CA LYS A 121 -1.46 -19.60 25.23
C LYS A 121 -2.43 -18.44 25.22
N ILE A 122 -3.51 -18.58 25.98
CA ILE A 122 -4.47 -17.52 26.28
C ILE A 122 -4.52 -17.34 27.79
N LYS A 123 -4.46 -16.08 28.24
CA LYS A 123 -4.74 -15.70 29.62
C LYS A 123 -5.71 -14.52 29.65
N ILE A 124 -6.77 -14.65 30.43
CA ILE A 124 -7.75 -13.59 30.66
C ILE A 124 -7.67 -13.20 32.13
N SER A 125 -7.74 -11.90 32.40
CA SER A 125 -7.76 -11.36 33.76
C SER A 125 -8.91 -10.38 33.89
N MET A 126 -9.62 -10.49 35.01
CA MET A 126 -10.86 -9.81 35.36
C MET A 126 -12.05 -10.18 34.47
N GLY A 127 -13.25 -9.86 34.96
CA GLY A 127 -14.51 -10.04 34.25
C GLY A 127 -15.05 -11.47 34.26
N TYR A 128 -15.83 -11.86 33.25
CA TYR A 128 -16.58 -13.13 33.29
C TYR A 128 -15.69 -14.39 33.22
N LEU A 129 -14.61 -14.33 32.44
CA LEU A 129 -13.63 -15.41 32.28
C LEU A 129 -12.36 -15.13 33.11
N ASP A 130 -12.52 -14.52 34.28
CA ASP A 130 -11.38 -14.20 35.15
C ASP A 130 -10.57 -15.46 35.52
N ASN A 131 -9.25 -15.28 35.62
CA ASN A 131 -8.25 -16.31 35.89
C ASN A 131 -8.22 -17.48 34.89
N LEU A 132 -8.86 -17.35 33.73
CA LEU A 132 -8.74 -18.35 32.67
C LEU A 132 -7.31 -18.33 32.10
N SER A 133 -6.63 -19.47 32.15
CA SER A 133 -5.32 -19.69 31.52
C SER A 133 -5.34 -21.03 30.79
N LEU A 134 -5.18 -20.99 29.47
CA LEU A 134 -5.25 -22.17 28.60
C LEU A 134 -4.01 -22.26 27.73
N ASP A 135 -3.33 -23.41 27.75
CA ASP A 135 -2.32 -23.76 26.78
C ASP A 135 -2.99 -24.44 25.58
N LEU A 136 -2.71 -23.94 24.38
CA LEU A 136 -3.33 -24.39 23.13
C LEU A 136 -2.37 -25.26 22.33
N SER A 137 -2.93 -26.18 21.55
CA SER A 137 -2.17 -26.85 20.50
C SER A 137 -1.93 -25.88 19.34
N SER A 138 -0.77 -25.97 18.70
CA SER A 138 -0.51 -25.24 17.45
C SER A 138 -1.42 -25.65 16.29
N ASN A 139 -2.16 -26.76 16.42
CA ASN A 139 -3.05 -27.27 15.38
C ASN A 139 -4.53 -27.02 15.74
N LEU A 140 -5.35 -28.08 15.71
CA LEU A 140 -6.79 -27.98 15.97
C LEU A 140 -7.05 -27.99 17.48
N ASN A 141 -7.74 -26.95 17.95
CA ASN A 141 -8.29 -26.86 19.29
C ASN A 141 -9.83 -26.93 19.20
N THR A 142 -10.46 -27.72 20.08
CA THR A 142 -11.92 -27.87 20.10
C THR A 142 -12.44 -27.60 21.51
N ILE A 143 -13.26 -26.55 21.65
CA ILE A 143 -13.83 -26.13 22.93
C ILE A 143 -15.28 -26.62 23.00
N ILE A 144 -15.58 -27.48 23.97
CA ILE A 144 -16.89 -28.13 24.14
C ILE A 144 -17.46 -27.77 25.52
N GLY A 145 -18.77 -27.53 25.60
CA GLY A 145 -19.45 -27.20 26.85
C GLY A 145 -20.92 -26.82 26.63
N GLY A 146 -21.70 -26.77 27.71
CA GLY A 146 -23.12 -26.42 27.69
C GLY A 146 -23.42 -25.00 27.17
N ARG A 147 -24.69 -24.68 26.92
CA ARG A 147 -25.07 -23.30 26.53
C ARG A 147 -24.74 -22.33 27.67
N GLY A 148 -24.23 -21.15 27.32
CA GLY A 148 -23.91 -20.10 28.30
C GLY A 148 -22.56 -20.24 29.01
N THR A 149 -21.76 -21.26 28.73
CA THR A 149 -20.44 -21.48 29.38
C THR A 149 -19.30 -20.58 28.86
N GLY A 150 -19.60 -19.49 28.16
CA GLY A 150 -18.58 -18.55 27.66
C GLY A 150 -17.76 -18.98 26.43
N LYS A 151 -18.14 -20.04 25.69
CA LYS A 151 -17.38 -20.50 24.50
C LYS A 151 -17.25 -19.45 23.40
N SER A 152 -18.38 -18.86 22.99
CA SER A 152 -18.38 -17.81 21.97
C SER A 152 -17.68 -16.55 22.49
N THR A 153 -17.88 -16.22 23.78
CA THR A 153 -17.17 -15.13 24.45
C THR A 153 -15.66 -15.29 24.36
N LEU A 154 -15.12 -16.50 24.59
CA LEU A 154 -13.68 -16.76 24.47
C LEU A 154 -13.17 -16.46 23.06
N ILE A 155 -13.89 -16.86 22.01
CA ILE A 155 -13.52 -16.53 20.62
C ILE A 155 -13.54 -15.02 20.37
N GLU A 156 -14.55 -14.31 20.87
CA GLU A 156 -14.60 -12.85 20.71
C GLU A 156 -13.51 -12.13 21.52
N LEU A 157 -13.09 -12.66 22.67
CA LEU A 157 -11.97 -12.09 23.41
C LEU A 157 -10.62 -12.35 22.71
N ILE A 158 -10.46 -13.48 22.02
CA ILE A 158 -9.32 -13.70 21.12
C ILE A 158 -9.36 -12.68 19.98
N ARG A 159 -10.50 -12.48 19.32
CA ARG A 159 -10.68 -11.44 18.28
C ARG A 159 -10.28 -10.07 18.80
N TYR A 160 -10.79 -9.71 19.97
CA TYR A 160 -10.53 -8.44 20.63
C TYR A 160 -9.04 -8.23 20.91
N ALA A 161 -8.35 -9.26 21.39
CA ALA A 161 -6.92 -9.20 21.64
C ALA A 161 -6.08 -9.05 20.37
N LEU A 162 -6.56 -9.62 19.26
CA LEU A 162 -5.94 -9.51 17.94
C LEU A 162 -6.27 -8.20 17.22
N ASP A 163 -7.10 -7.34 17.81
CA ASP A 163 -7.50 -6.05 17.21
C ASP A 163 -8.18 -6.20 15.84
N ILE A 164 -9.00 -7.27 15.70
CA ILE A 164 -9.71 -7.58 14.46
C ILE A 164 -11.15 -7.09 14.56
N ALA A 165 -11.52 -6.13 13.71
CA ALA A 165 -12.90 -5.64 13.65
C ALA A 165 -13.86 -6.68 13.02
N PRO A 166 -15.11 -6.79 13.50
CA PRO A 166 -16.15 -7.56 12.85
C PRO A 166 -16.49 -7.05 11.45
N THR A 167 -16.97 -7.94 10.58
CA THR A 167 -17.21 -7.61 9.16
C THR A 167 -18.50 -6.81 8.92
N SER A 168 -19.50 -6.91 9.81
CA SER A 168 -20.81 -6.26 9.66
C SER A 168 -21.14 -5.30 10.81
N GLN A 169 -21.89 -4.23 10.53
CA GLN A 169 -22.24 -3.22 11.54
C GLN A 169 -23.05 -3.80 12.72
N ASN A 170 -23.97 -4.74 12.43
CA ASN A 170 -24.77 -5.42 13.44
C ASN A 170 -23.95 -6.35 14.33
N THR A 171 -22.89 -6.98 13.80
CA THR A 171 -21.98 -7.82 14.60
C THR A 171 -21.04 -6.98 15.44
N ASN A 172 -20.70 -5.75 15.00
CA ASN A 172 -19.85 -4.84 15.75
C ASN A 172 -20.48 -4.38 17.09
N THR A 173 -21.76 -4.01 17.09
CA THR A 173 -22.43 -3.59 18.35
C THR A 173 -22.56 -4.75 19.34
N SER A 174 -22.89 -5.96 18.85
CA SER A 174 -22.92 -7.16 19.69
C SER A 174 -21.53 -7.49 20.24
N PHE A 175 -20.49 -7.38 19.43
CA PHE A 175 -19.10 -7.62 19.81
C PHE A 175 -18.64 -6.63 20.89
N GLU A 176 -18.83 -5.33 20.69
CA GLU A 176 -18.47 -4.30 21.67
C GLU A 176 -19.18 -4.52 23.00
N ASN A 177 -20.46 -4.89 22.98
CA ASN A 177 -21.23 -5.22 24.18
C ASN A 177 -20.68 -6.47 24.89
N ILE A 178 -20.26 -7.51 24.16
CA ILE A 178 -19.61 -8.70 24.72
C ILE A 178 -18.28 -8.29 25.37
N CYS A 179 -17.41 -7.55 24.68
CA CYS A 179 -16.14 -7.11 25.24
C CYS A 179 -16.33 -6.25 26.51
N LYS A 180 -17.25 -5.29 26.46
CA LYS A 180 -17.57 -4.41 27.60
C LYS A 180 -18.10 -5.18 28.81
N SER A 181 -19.08 -6.05 28.60
CA SER A 181 -19.68 -6.84 29.68
C SER A 181 -18.70 -7.88 30.26
N ASN A 182 -17.77 -8.39 29.46
CA ASN A 182 -16.87 -9.45 29.88
C ASN A 182 -15.51 -8.97 30.40
N LEU A 183 -15.02 -7.79 30.04
CA LEU A 183 -13.73 -7.27 30.52
C LEU A 183 -13.88 -6.20 31.60
N GLY A 184 -15.01 -5.47 31.66
CA GLY A 184 -15.24 -4.44 32.67
C GLY A 184 -14.17 -3.33 32.69
N ILE A 185 -14.00 -2.69 33.86
CA ILE A 185 -12.98 -1.65 34.05
C ILE A 185 -11.65 -2.33 34.42
N GLY A 186 -10.76 -2.49 33.45
CA GLY A 186 -9.39 -2.98 33.67
C GLY A 186 -9.13 -4.43 33.25
N GLY A 187 -10.11 -5.13 32.69
CA GLY A 187 -9.88 -6.47 32.15
C GLY A 187 -8.90 -6.47 30.99
N LYS A 188 -8.13 -7.56 30.90
CA LYS A 188 -7.11 -7.73 29.85
C LYS A 188 -7.09 -9.14 29.32
N VAL A 189 -6.74 -9.24 28.04
CA VAL A 189 -6.49 -10.50 27.36
C VAL A 189 -5.02 -10.54 26.94
N GLU A 190 -4.33 -11.61 27.31
CA GLU A 190 -2.93 -11.86 26.97
C GLU A 190 -2.86 -13.11 26.08
N LEU A 191 -2.27 -12.99 24.90
CA LEU A 191 -2.02 -14.09 23.98
C LEU A 191 -0.51 -14.30 23.85
N ILE A 192 -0.04 -15.54 23.96
CA ILE A 192 1.31 -15.93 23.53
C ILE A 192 1.17 -16.55 22.16
N VAL A 193 1.93 -16.05 21.19
CA VAL A 193 1.84 -16.46 19.79
C VAL A 193 3.21 -16.77 19.22
N THR A 194 3.30 -17.81 18.39
CA THR A 194 4.47 -18.11 17.58
C THR A 194 4.21 -17.63 16.16
N SER A 195 5.03 -16.71 15.65
CA SER A 195 4.85 -16.10 14.34
C SER A 195 5.77 -16.70 13.30
N HIS A 196 5.20 -17.38 12.31
CA HIS A 196 5.98 -17.84 11.17
C HIS A 196 6.38 -16.68 10.24
N ALA A 197 5.56 -15.63 10.12
CA ALA A 197 5.92 -14.42 9.37
C ALA A 197 7.20 -13.77 9.92
N GLN A 198 7.46 -13.93 11.22
CA GLN A 198 8.67 -13.48 11.90
C GLN A 198 9.61 -14.66 12.25
N TYR A 199 9.78 -15.61 11.32
CA TYR A 199 10.75 -16.71 11.41
C TYR A 199 10.61 -17.63 12.64
N GLY A 200 9.39 -17.84 13.12
CA GLY A 200 9.09 -18.69 14.27
C GLY A 200 9.33 -18.02 15.63
N LYS A 201 9.55 -16.69 15.68
CA LYS A 201 9.69 -15.97 16.95
C LYS A 201 8.38 -15.94 17.75
N GLN A 202 8.52 -15.98 19.07
CA GLN A 202 7.40 -15.84 20.00
C GLN A 202 7.18 -14.39 20.41
N PHE A 203 5.91 -14.01 20.50
CA PHE A 203 5.45 -12.69 20.94
C PHE A 203 4.32 -12.82 21.94
N LYS A 204 4.20 -11.82 22.79
CA LYS A 204 3.09 -11.68 23.73
C LYS A 204 2.24 -10.46 23.35
N ILE A 205 1.00 -10.70 22.96
CA ILE A 205 0.00 -9.67 22.68
C ILE A 205 -0.78 -9.39 23.96
N ILE A 206 -0.87 -8.13 24.38
CA ILE A 206 -1.61 -7.70 25.57
C ILE A 206 -2.60 -6.62 25.13
N LYS A 207 -3.90 -6.92 25.21
CA LYS A 207 -4.96 -5.95 24.95
C LYS A 207 -5.74 -5.71 26.24
N ARG A 208 -5.73 -4.47 26.73
CA ARG A 208 -6.62 -4.05 27.83
C ARG A 208 -7.93 -3.52 27.27
N TYR A 209 -8.96 -3.51 28.11
CA TYR A 209 -10.23 -2.92 27.73
C TYR A 209 -10.06 -1.45 27.36
N ASN A 210 -10.50 -1.07 26.15
CA ASN A 210 -10.43 0.29 25.60
C ASN A 210 -9.01 0.88 25.43
N GLU A 211 -7.98 0.03 25.31
CA GLU A 211 -6.61 0.43 24.96
C GLU A 211 -6.14 -0.28 23.68
N ASP A 212 -5.14 0.26 23.01
CA ASP A 212 -4.47 -0.39 21.87
C ASP A 212 -3.69 -1.64 22.30
N PRO A 213 -3.54 -2.66 21.42
CA PRO A 213 -2.77 -3.84 21.74
C PRO A 213 -1.28 -3.48 21.90
N ILE A 214 -0.67 -3.95 22.99
CA ILE A 214 0.78 -3.86 23.20
C ILE A 214 1.38 -5.21 22.87
N ILE A 215 2.40 -5.20 22.02
CA ILE A 215 3.15 -6.40 21.65
C ILE A 215 4.48 -6.39 22.40
N LYS A 216 4.83 -7.54 22.98
CA LYS A 216 6.13 -7.77 23.60
C LYS A 216 6.85 -8.94 22.95
N ASP A 217 8.18 -8.86 22.91
CA ASP A 217 9.04 -9.98 22.55
C ASP A 217 9.21 -10.97 23.72
N ILE A 218 10.04 -12.00 23.51
CA ILE A 218 10.31 -13.04 24.51
C ILE A 218 11.05 -12.50 25.74
N ASP A 219 11.78 -11.39 25.59
CA ASP A 219 12.52 -10.71 26.64
C ASP A 219 11.67 -9.67 27.38
N ASN A 220 10.37 -9.60 27.08
CA ASN A 220 9.38 -8.64 27.59
C ASN A 220 9.58 -7.17 27.18
N ASN A 221 10.40 -6.89 26.16
CA ASN A 221 10.52 -5.56 25.58
C ASN A 221 9.32 -5.26 24.69
N VAL A 222 8.89 -4.00 24.66
CA VAL A 222 7.81 -3.55 23.77
C VAL A 222 8.32 -3.53 22.33
N SER A 223 7.58 -4.18 21.44
CA SER A 223 7.86 -4.21 20.00
C SER A 223 7.03 -3.16 19.27
N ASN A 224 7.57 -2.64 18.17
CA ASN A 224 6.85 -1.74 17.25
C ASN A 224 5.98 -2.49 16.23
N TYR A 225 6.01 -3.83 16.24
CA TYR A 225 5.13 -4.61 15.39
C TYR A 225 3.66 -4.44 15.80
N THR A 226 2.78 -4.47 14.80
CA THR A 226 1.33 -4.60 14.96
C THR A 226 0.93 -6.08 14.91
N VAL A 227 -0.32 -6.39 15.28
CA VAL A 227 -0.83 -7.76 15.18
C VAL A 227 -0.76 -8.28 13.74
N LYS A 228 -0.96 -7.41 12.74
CA LYS A 228 -0.88 -7.78 11.32
C LYS A 228 0.54 -8.12 10.88
N ASP A 229 1.57 -7.54 11.49
CA ASP A 229 2.96 -7.87 11.15
C ASP A 229 3.37 -9.26 11.67
N ILE A 230 2.75 -9.68 12.77
CA ILE A 230 3.04 -10.95 13.45
C ILE A 230 2.14 -12.07 12.92
N LEU A 231 0.87 -11.76 12.67
CA LEU A 231 -0.17 -12.69 12.23
C LEU A 231 -0.90 -12.10 11.01
N PRO A 232 -0.23 -11.95 9.84
CA PRO A 232 -0.82 -11.26 8.69
C PRO A 232 -2.07 -11.92 8.11
N ASN A 233 -2.19 -13.24 8.27
CA ASN A 233 -3.25 -14.06 7.70
C ASN A 233 -4.16 -14.68 8.76
N ILE A 234 -4.18 -14.16 9.99
CA ILE A 234 -5.12 -14.66 11.00
C ILE A 234 -6.53 -14.18 10.70
N GLU A 235 -7.49 -15.09 10.85
CA GLU A 235 -8.90 -14.83 10.60
C GLU A 235 -9.72 -15.33 11.77
N VAL A 236 -10.72 -14.55 12.15
CA VAL A 236 -11.68 -14.92 13.19
C VAL A 236 -13.07 -14.77 12.62
N TYR A 237 -13.86 -15.85 12.69
CA TYR A 237 -15.23 -15.90 12.20
C TYR A 237 -16.18 -16.17 13.36
N SER A 238 -17.11 -15.25 13.59
CA SER A 238 -18.19 -15.44 14.58
C SER A 238 -19.33 -16.26 13.99
N GLN A 239 -20.28 -16.71 14.84
CA GLN A 239 -21.40 -17.55 14.43
C GLN A 239 -22.26 -16.93 13.32
N ASN A 240 -22.50 -15.62 13.37
CA ASN A 240 -23.34 -14.93 12.39
C ASN A 240 -22.54 -14.40 11.19
N GLU A 241 -21.22 -14.17 11.35
CA GLU A 241 -20.39 -13.67 10.25
C GLU A 241 -20.28 -14.67 9.09
N ILE A 242 -20.20 -15.98 9.36
CA ILE A 242 -20.14 -16.97 8.27
C ILE A 242 -21.37 -16.86 7.36
N ILE A 243 -22.54 -16.59 7.94
CA ILE A 243 -23.78 -16.40 7.18
C ILE A 243 -23.72 -15.08 6.39
N ASP A 244 -23.29 -13.99 7.03
CA ASP A 244 -23.13 -12.68 6.37
C ASP A 244 -22.15 -12.73 5.18
N LEU A 245 -21.09 -13.55 5.27
CA LEU A 245 -20.12 -13.73 4.18
C LEU A 245 -20.75 -14.40 2.94
N THR A 246 -21.80 -15.20 3.11
CA THR A 246 -22.48 -15.85 1.99
C THR A 246 -23.45 -14.93 1.24
N THR A 247 -23.94 -13.88 1.91
CA THR A 247 -24.94 -12.96 1.35
C THR A 247 -24.32 -11.69 0.76
N ASN A 248 -23.16 -11.26 1.25
CA ASN A 248 -22.51 -10.02 0.81
C ASN A 248 -21.45 -10.26 -0.31
N GLU A 249 -21.68 -9.70 -1.50
CA GLU A 249 -20.76 -9.81 -2.64
C GLU A 249 -19.38 -9.18 -2.39
N ASN A 250 -19.32 -8.04 -1.71
CA ASN A 250 -18.05 -7.40 -1.35
C ASN A 250 -17.24 -8.26 -0.38
N ALA A 251 -17.92 -8.98 0.53
CA ALA A 251 -17.26 -9.90 1.44
C ALA A 251 -16.67 -11.12 0.71
N LYS A 252 -17.37 -11.63 -0.31
CA LYS A 252 -16.85 -12.68 -1.21
C LYS A 252 -15.63 -12.19 -2.00
N LEU A 253 -15.68 -10.97 -2.56
CA LEU A 253 -14.55 -10.37 -3.25
C LEU A 253 -13.34 -10.19 -2.32
N ASN A 254 -13.55 -9.78 -1.07
CA ASN A 254 -12.48 -9.68 -0.08
C ASN A 254 -11.84 -11.04 0.23
N ILE A 255 -12.60 -12.14 0.24
CA ILE A 255 -12.04 -13.50 0.37
C ILE A 255 -11.23 -13.86 -0.88
N LEU A 256 -11.74 -13.56 -2.08
CA LEU A 256 -11.02 -13.84 -3.33
C LEU A 256 -9.72 -13.06 -3.44
N ASN A 257 -9.71 -11.80 -3.01
CA ASN A 257 -8.52 -10.95 -2.97
C ASN A 257 -7.40 -11.53 -2.10
N ARG A 258 -7.68 -12.45 -1.17
CA ARG A 258 -6.66 -13.14 -0.34
C ARG A 258 -5.88 -14.18 -1.12
N PHE A 259 -6.46 -14.72 -2.19
CA PHE A 259 -5.79 -15.65 -3.09
C PHE A 259 -5.01 -14.94 -4.19
N LEU A 260 -5.03 -13.60 -4.21
CA LEU A 260 -4.16 -12.80 -5.07
C LEU A 260 -2.84 -12.57 -4.35
N ASP A 261 -1.75 -12.83 -5.05
CA ASP A 261 -0.44 -12.36 -4.62
C ASP A 261 -0.52 -10.83 -4.58
N LYS A 262 -0.38 -10.24 -3.38
CA LYS A 262 -0.25 -8.79 -3.24
C LYS A 262 1.09 -8.39 -3.84
N ASP A 263 1.10 -8.02 -5.11
CA ASP A 263 2.29 -7.45 -5.73
C ASP A 263 2.42 -6.00 -5.26
N ASP A 264 3.13 -5.79 -4.15
CA ASP A 264 3.30 -4.47 -3.53
C ASP A 264 3.82 -3.42 -4.54
N ARG A 265 4.60 -3.85 -5.54
CA ARG A 265 5.08 -2.99 -6.63
C ARG A 265 3.97 -2.39 -7.50
N SER A 266 2.88 -3.14 -7.70
CA SER A 266 1.72 -2.66 -8.46
C SER A 266 0.97 -1.58 -7.69
N ASN A 267 0.91 -1.70 -6.35
CA ASN A 267 0.29 -0.70 -5.49
C ASN A 267 1.13 0.58 -5.40
N ASP A 268 2.46 0.47 -5.29
CA ASP A 268 3.35 1.64 -5.23
C ASP A 268 3.24 2.47 -6.52
N LYS A 269 3.31 1.82 -7.69
CA LYS A 269 3.10 2.48 -9.00
C LYS A 269 1.73 3.14 -9.11
N LYS A 270 0.69 2.50 -8.56
CA LYS A 270 -0.68 3.03 -8.57
C LYS A 270 -0.78 4.30 -7.72
N GLU A 271 -0.16 4.33 -6.55
CA GLU A 271 -0.12 5.53 -5.72
C GLU A 271 0.71 6.65 -6.37
N GLU A 272 1.85 6.31 -7.00
CA GLU A 272 2.65 7.28 -7.78
C GLU A 272 1.82 7.93 -8.90
N ILE A 273 1.14 7.14 -9.73
CA ILE A 273 0.28 7.65 -10.81
C ILE A 273 -0.87 8.52 -10.25
N LYS A 274 -1.46 8.15 -9.10
CA LYS A 274 -2.47 8.99 -8.45
C LYS A 274 -1.90 10.33 -8.00
N THR A 275 -0.69 10.35 -7.43
CA THR A 275 -0.03 11.60 -7.04
C THR A 275 0.26 12.49 -8.25
N ASN A 276 0.71 11.90 -9.36
CA ASN A 276 0.95 12.61 -10.62
C ASN A 276 -0.35 13.16 -11.22
N LEU A 277 -1.45 12.38 -11.22
CA LEU A 277 -2.77 12.83 -11.64
C LEU A 277 -3.28 14.00 -10.78
N HIS A 278 -3.00 13.98 -9.47
CA HIS A 278 -3.39 15.07 -8.58
C HIS A 278 -2.57 16.35 -8.86
N SER A 279 -1.26 16.22 -9.09
CA SER A 279 -0.37 17.32 -9.48
C SER A 279 -0.80 17.93 -10.83
N ASN A 280 -0.98 17.10 -11.85
CA ASN A 280 -1.46 17.51 -13.17
C ASN A 280 -2.82 18.22 -13.07
N SER A 281 -3.75 17.71 -12.25
CA SER A 281 -5.05 18.35 -12.05
C SER A 281 -4.93 19.77 -11.47
N LYS A 282 -4.00 20.01 -10.54
CA LYS A 282 -3.75 21.36 -9.99
C LYS A 282 -3.20 22.30 -11.06
N SER A 283 -2.19 21.85 -11.80
CA SER A 283 -1.59 22.62 -12.90
C SER A 283 -2.62 22.97 -13.98
N LEU A 284 -3.49 22.03 -14.33
CA LEU A 284 -4.51 22.21 -15.36
C LEU A 284 -5.64 23.13 -14.91
N ILE A 285 -6.04 23.10 -13.64
CA ILE A 285 -6.98 24.09 -13.08
C ILE A 285 -6.38 25.49 -13.16
N LYS A 286 -5.14 25.67 -12.67
CA LYS A 286 -4.46 26.96 -12.71
C LYS A 286 -4.33 27.51 -14.14
N ALA A 287 -3.91 26.66 -15.09
CA ALA A 287 -3.78 27.08 -16.48
C ALA A 287 -5.14 27.47 -17.12
N LYS A 288 -6.24 26.82 -16.72
CA LYS A 288 -7.60 27.17 -17.18
C LYS A 288 -8.09 28.48 -16.55
N GLU A 289 -7.83 28.72 -15.27
CA GLU A 289 -8.09 29.99 -14.60
C GLU A 289 -7.31 31.13 -15.28
N ASP A 290 -6.02 30.92 -15.58
CA ASP A 290 -5.18 31.88 -16.31
C ASP A 290 -5.75 32.17 -17.72
N LEU A 291 -6.25 31.14 -18.41
CA LEU A 291 -6.88 31.28 -19.72
C LEU A 291 -8.17 32.09 -19.66
N GLU A 292 -9.06 31.84 -18.68
CA GLU A 292 -10.29 32.60 -18.49
C GLU A 292 -9.99 34.07 -18.19
N ASN A 293 -9.06 34.34 -17.26
CA ASN A 293 -8.63 35.70 -16.92
C ASN A 293 -8.05 36.45 -18.14
N LEU A 294 -7.25 35.77 -18.98
CA LEU A 294 -6.71 36.36 -20.21
C LEU A 294 -7.80 36.61 -21.25
N GLN A 295 -8.75 35.68 -21.40
CA GLN A 295 -9.88 35.84 -22.33
C GLN A 295 -10.79 37.01 -21.93
N GLU A 296 -11.09 37.18 -20.65
CA GLU A 296 -11.88 38.32 -20.17
C GLU A 296 -11.22 39.66 -20.51
N LYS A 297 -9.91 39.78 -20.31
CA LYS A 297 -9.14 40.98 -20.68
C LYS A 297 -9.15 41.22 -22.18
N ILE A 298 -8.95 40.17 -22.99
CA ILE A 298 -8.95 40.27 -24.46
C ILE A 298 -10.34 40.59 -25.01
N ASN A 299 -11.41 40.11 -24.40
CA ASN A 299 -12.79 40.41 -24.80
C ASN A 299 -13.16 41.90 -24.65
N GLN A 300 -12.39 42.68 -23.90
CA GLN A 300 -12.54 44.14 -23.82
C GLN A 300 -11.91 44.87 -25.01
N LEU A 301 -10.95 44.24 -25.70
CA LEU A 301 -10.20 44.82 -26.81
C LEU A 301 -11.09 45.32 -27.97
N PRO A 302 -12.14 44.60 -28.43
CA PRO A 302 -13.01 45.08 -29.50
C PRO A 302 -13.74 46.38 -29.14
N LYS A 303 -14.28 46.48 -27.91
CA LYS A 303 -14.97 47.68 -27.42
C LYS A 303 -14.02 48.87 -27.35
N LEU A 304 -12.79 48.65 -26.90
CA LEU A 304 -11.76 49.70 -26.82
C LEU A 304 -11.30 50.13 -28.22
N LYS A 305 -11.14 49.20 -29.16
CA LYS A 305 -10.82 49.50 -30.57
C LYS A 305 -11.93 50.31 -31.25
N GLU A 306 -13.19 50.01 -30.97
CA GLU A 306 -14.34 50.78 -31.47
C GLU A 306 -14.38 52.19 -30.87
N LYS A 307 -14.16 52.32 -29.56
CA LYS A 307 -14.05 53.64 -28.88
C LYS A 307 -12.90 54.47 -29.47
N LEU A 308 -11.75 53.85 -29.73
CA LEU A 308 -10.61 54.50 -30.39
C LEU A 308 -10.98 54.95 -31.82
N LYS A 309 -11.74 54.16 -32.56
CA LYS A 309 -12.23 54.50 -33.90
C LYS A 309 -13.14 55.73 -33.87
N HIS A 310 -14.08 55.81 -32.92
CA HIS A 310 -14.91 56.99 -32.70
C HIS A 310 -14.08 58.25 -32.40
N PHE A 311 -13.05 58.15 -31.54
CA PHE A 311 -12.15 59.29 -31.29
C PHE A 311 -11.37 59.73 -32.54
N ASN A 312 -11.02 58.80 -33.44
CA ASN A 312 -10.39 59.13 -34.71
C ASN A 312 -11.37 59.81 -35.68
N GLU A 313 -12.62 59.37 -35.73
CA GLU A 313 -13.70 59.95 -36.56
C GLU A 313 -14.04 61.39 -36.11
N LEU A 314 -13.97 61.67 -34.80
CA LEU A 314 -14.13 63.01 -34.22
C LEU A 314 -12.92 63.94 -34.43
N GLY A 315 -11.87 63.48 -35.12
CA GLY A 315 -10.66 64.28 -35.38
C GLY A 315 -9.71 64.45 -34.18
N ILE A 316 -10.08 63.90 -33.01
CA ILE A 316 -9.29 63.92 -31.77
C ILE A 316 -8.00 63.11 -31.93
N GLY A 317 -8.08 61.97 -32.64
CA GLY A 317 -6.92 61.11 -32.90
C GLY A 317 -5.76 61.79 -33.63
N LYS A 318 -6.04 62.72 -34.57
CA LYS A 318 -5.01 63.52 -35.25
C LYS A 318 -4.43 64.61 -34.36
N LYS A 319 -5.24 65.21 -33.49
CA LYS A 319 -4.81 66.26 -32.55
C LYS A 319 -3.99 65.68 -31.38
N LEU A 320 -4.31 64.47 -30.91
CA LEU A 320 -3.67 63.80 -29.78
C LEU A 320 -2.73 62.65 -30.21
N GLU A 321 -2.33 62.59 -31.48
CA GLU A 321 -1.48 61.50 -32.00
C GLU A 321 -0.15 61.39 -31.25
N VAL A 322 0.47 62.54 -30.96
CA VAL A 322 1.73 62.63 -30.21
C VAL A 322 1.56 62.11 -28.77
N GLN A 323 0.49 62.53 -28.08
CA GLN A 323 0.17 62.06 -26.73
C GLN A 323 -0.08 60.55 -26.70
N GLY A 324 -0.71 60.02 -27.75
CA GLY A 324 -0.96 58.60 -27.87
C GLY A 324 0.27 57.73 -28.12
N LYS A 325 1.19 58.21 -28.96
CA LYS A 325 2.48 57.54 -29.18
C LYS A 325 3.30 57.49 -27.89
N ILE A 326 3.38 58.61 -27.15
CA ILE A 326 4.09 58.66 -25.86
C ILE A 326 3.46 57.72 -24.82
N SER A 327 2.13 57.62 -24.79
CA SER A 327 1.45 56.74 -23.83
C SER A 327 1.63 55.25 -24.16
N ARG A 328 1.75 54.92 -25.45
CA ARG A 328 2.14 53.57 -25.91
C ARG A 328 3.55 53.22 -25.49
N GLU A 329 4.50 54.13 -25.70
CA GLU A 329 5.90 53.94 -25.26
C GLU A 329 5.98 53.67 -23.76
N GLU A 330 5.24 54.45 -22.94
CA GLU A 330 5.18 54.26 -21.49
C GLU A 330 4.69 52.85 -21.13
N GLN A 331 3.62 52.39 -21.79
CA GLN A 331 3.07 51.06 -21.52
C GLN A 331 3.96 49.92 -22.01
N TYR A 332 4.64 50.06 -23.13
CA TYR A 332 5.62 49.05 -23.55
C TYR A 332 6.75 48.91 -22.53
N ILE A 333 7.23 50.02 -21.97
CA ILE A 333 8.28 49.97 -20.93
C ILE A 333 7.73 49.32 -19.65
N GLN A 334 6.53 49.70 -19.19
CA GLN A 334 5.91 49.12 -17.99
C GLN A 334 5.63 47.62 -18.14
N ASN A 335 5.05 47.19 -19.26
CA ASN A 335 4.82 45.77 -19.56
C ASN A 335 6.12 44.98 -19.61
N THR A 336 7.18 45.55 -20.19
CA THR A 336 8.49 44.90 -20.25
C THR A 336 9.07 44.69 -18.84
N LYS A 337 8.93 45.69 -17.95
CA LYS A 337 9.34 45.55 -16.55
C LYS A 337 8.59 44.42 -15.85
N GLN A 338 7.26 44.37 -16.01
CA GLN A 338 6.43 43.33 -15.40
C GLN A 338 6.78 41.92 -15.92
N ILE A 339 6.98 41.77 -17.23
CA ILE A 339 7.37 40.47 -17.83
C ILE A 339 8.69 39.96 -17.25
N ILE A 340 9.65 40.87 -16.98
CA ILE A 340 10.94 40.49 -16.39
C ILE A 340 10.79 40.17 -14.90
N GLU A 341 9.96 40.94 -14.18
CA GLU A 341 9.64 40.68 -12.77
C GLU A 341 8.95 39.33 -12.57
N ASP A 342 8.02 38.96 -13.46
CA ASP A 342 7.29 37.69 -13.38
C ASP A 342 8.12 36.50 -13.93
N ASN A 343 9.28 36.74 -14.54
CA ASN A 343 10.14 35.70 -15.08
C ASN A 343 10.98 35.09 -13.95
N ASP A 344 10.54 33.94 -13.44
CA ASP A 344 11.23 33.16 -12.42
C ASP A 344 11.48 31.71 -12.87
N ILE A 345 12.55 31.12 -12.33
CA ILE A 345 12.90 29.72 -12.55
C ILE A 345 12.71 28.89 -11.27
N SER A 346 12.09 27.71 -11.42
CA SER A 346 11.99 26.71 -10.35
C SER A 346 13.06 25.66 -10.52
N ILE A 347 14.04 25.65 -9.62
CA ILE A 347 15.11 24.64 -9.55
C ILE A 347 14.98 23.90 -8.23
N THR A 348 14.83 22.58 -8.28
CA THR A 348 14.76 21.69 -7.12
C THR A 348 16.10 21.00 -6.87
N ASN A 349 16.48 20.90 -5.59
CA ASN A 349 17.69 20.16 -5.20
C ASN A 349 17.45 18.66 -5.31
N ILE A 350 18.51 17.92 -5.64
CA ILE A 350 18.52 16.47 -5.54
C ILE A 350 18.56 16.10 -4.06
N ILE A 351 17.61 15.26 -3.62
CA ILE A 351 17.52 14.72 -2.26
C ILE A 351 18.04 13.28 -2.30
N LEU A 352 19.07 12.99 -1.51
CA LEU A 352 19.63 11.64 -1.39
C LEU A 352 18.72 10.74 -0.54
N PRO A 353 18.63 9.44 -0.86
CA PRO A 353 17.80 8.48 -0.12
C PRO A 353 18.46 8.00 1.19
N PHE A 354 19.63 8.52 1.56
CA PHE A 354 20.35 8.14 2.77
C PHE A 354 20.63 9.36 3.66
N ASN A 355 20.52 9.17 4.98
CA ASN A 355 20.67 10.22 6.00
C ASN A 355 22.13 10.47 6.36
N GLU A 356 22.43 11.43 7.24
CA GLU A 356 23.82 11.79 7.61
C GLU A 356 24.59 10.68 8.36
N ASN A 357 23.90 9.68 8.92
CA ASN A 357 24.51 8.59 9.71
C ASN A 357 24.61 7.26 8.95
N TYR A 358 24.51 7.28 7.62
CA TYR A 358 24.59 6.09 6.77
C TYR A 358 25.89 5.29 6.95
N ASN A 359 27.00 5.93 7.33
CA ASN A 359 28.32 5.32 7.48
C ASN A 359 28.35 4.14 8.48
N GLN A 360 27.43 4.13 9.45
CA GLN A 360 27.31 3.05 10.43
C GLN A 360 26.47 1.86 9.94
N GLN A 361 25.73 2.04 8.84
CA GLN A 361 24.72 1.10 8.35
C GLN A 361 25.16 0.39 7.06
N ILE A 362 26.26 0.83 6.44
CA ILE A 362 26.77 0.28 5.17
C ILE A 362 28.24 -0.13 5.28
N LYS A 363 28.66 -1.05 4.41
CA LYS A 363 30.05 -1.55 4.40
C LYS A 363 31.01 -0.68 3.57
N HIS A 364 30.54 -0.09 2.47
CA HIS A 364 31.38 0.62 1.49
C HIS A 364 31.16 2.13 1.57
N VAL A 365 31.51 2.73 2.70
CA VAL A 365 31.29 4.15 3.00
C VAL A 365 31.87 5.07 1.92
N GLU A 366 33.07 4.78 1.45
CA GLU A 366 33.80 5.58 0.44
C GLU A 366 33.01 5.79 -0.87
N ILE A 367 32.23 4.78 -1.30
CA ILE A 367 31.39 4.88 -2.50
C ILE A 367 30.27 5.89 -2.29
N PHE A 368 29.63 5.86 -1.12
CA PHE A 368 28.50 6.73 -0.81
C PHE A 368 28.95 8.14 -0.44
N ASP A 369 30.13 8.30 0.17
CA ASP A 369 30.80 9.59 0.31
C ASP A 369 31.08 10.22 -1.06
N SER A 370 31.50 9.41 -2.03
CA SER A 370 31.69 9.87 -3.41
C SER A 370 30.37 10.31 -4.06
N ILE A 371 29.29 9.53 -3.88
CA ILE A 371 27.94 9.90 -4.37
C ILE A 371 27.46 11.19 -3.69
N LYS A 372 27.66 11.32 -2.38
CA LYS A 372 27.31 12.52 -1.62
C LYS A 372 28.06 13.73 -2.14
N ASN A 373 29.39 13.65 -2.29
CA ASN A 373 30.21 14.73 -2.81
C ASN A 373 29.79 15.15 -4.24
N ILE A 374 29.48 14.19 -5.11
CA ILE A 374 28.98 14.47 -6.47
C ILE A 374 27.64 15.22 -6.39
N THR A 375 26.73 14.77 -5.53
CA THR A 375 25.38 15.36 -5.39
C THR A 375 25.42 16.72 -4.72
N ASP A 376 26.26 16.92 -3.70
CA ASP A 376 26.48 18.19 -3.04
C ASP A 376 27.10 19.22 -4.00
N ASN A 377 28.06 18.79 -4.83
CA ASN A 377 28.62 19.63 -5.88
C ASN A 377 27.56 20.00 -6.93
N HIS A 378 26.69 19.05 -7.32
CA HIS A 378 25.56 19.34 -8.22
C HIS A 378 24.59 20.36 -7.60
N ASN A 379 24.16 20.15 -6.36
CA ASN A 379 23.26 21.06 -5.64
C ASN A 379 23.90 22.44 -5.42
N LYS A 380 25.21 22.52 -5.21
CA LYS A 380 25.95 23.79 -5.16
C LYS A 380 25.89 24.53 -6.49
N LYS A 381 26.13 23.83 -7.61
CA LYS A 381 25.98 24.41 -8.97
C LYS A 381 24.55 24.86 -9.26
N LEU A 382 23.53 24.11 -8.80
CA LEU A 382 22.13 24.53 -8.93
C LEU A 382 21.85 25.85 -8.20
N LYS A 383 22.42 26.03 -6.99
CA LYS A 383 22.33 27.30 -6.26
C LYS A 383 23.05 28.44 -6.98
N GLU A 384 24.22 28.18 -7.55
CA GLU A 384 24.97 29.15 -8.36
C GLU A 384 24.16 29.60 -9.58
N ILE A 385 23.55 28.67 -10.32
CA ILE A 385 22.67 28.98 -11.47
C ILE A 385 21.49 29.85 -11.02
N LYS A 386 20.86 29.53 -9.89
CA LYS A 386 19.76 30.32 -9.35
C LYS A 386 20.20 31.76 -9.02
N SER A 387 21.37 31.92 -8.40
CA SER A 387 21.96 33.24 -8.11
C SER A 387 22.30 34.01 -9.38
N MET A 388 22.93 33.35 -10.36
CA MET A 388 23.25 33.98 -11.64
C MET A 388 22.00 34.46 -12.38
N PHE A 389 20.91 33.70 -12.30
CA PHE A 389 19.63 34.10 -12.89
C PHE A 389 19.04 35.32 -12.18
N THR A 390 19.04 35.35 -10.84
CA THR A 390 18.57 36.53 -10.08
C THR A 390 19.42 37.76 -10.35
N ASP A 391 20.75 37.62 -10.40
CA ASP A 391 21.66 38.73 -10.69
C ASP A 391 21.45 39.27 -12.11
N LEU A 392 21.23 38.37 -13.09
CA LEU A 392 20.93 38.76 -14.47
C LEU A 392 19.57 39.47 -14.57
N LYS A 393 18.56 38.99 -13.85
CA LYS A 393 17.25 39.63 -13.75
C LYS A 393 17.35 41.04 -13.17
N ASP A 394 18.04 41.19 -12.05
CA ASP A 394 18.25 42.49 -11.37
C ASP A 394 19.05 43.46 -12.24
N THR A 395 20.10 42.97 -12.91
CA THR A 395 20.91 43.79 -13.84
C THR A 395 20.06 44.28 -15.00
N THR A 396 19.25 43.40 -15.59
CA THR A 396 18.34 43.75 -16.70
C THR A 396 17.29 44.76 -16.26
N GLN A 397 16.68 44.58 -15.08
CA GLN A 397 15.73 45.55 -14.52
C GLN A 397 16.39 46.92 -14.31
N ASN A 398 17.60 46.95 -13.76
CA ASN A 398 18.34 48.20 -13.53
C ASN A 398 18.70 48.93 -14.83
N GLU A 399 19.08 48.21 -15.89
CA GLU A 399 19.35 48.81 -17.20
C GLU A 399 18.09 49.39 -17.84
N ILE A 400 16.97 48.68 -17.74
CA ILE A 400 15.67 49.19 -18.21
C ILE A 400 15.21 50.39 -17.39
N GLU A 401 15.47 50.43 -16.08
CA GLU A 401 15.18 51.58 -15.23
C GLU A 401 15.99 52.83 -15.66
N LYS A 402 17.26 52.66 -16.02
CA LYS A 402 18.07 53.75 -16.57
C LYS A 402 17.47 54.29 -17.88
N ILE A 403 17.08 53.40 -18.80
CA ILE A 403 16.44 53.78 -20.07
C ILE A 403 15.11 54.48 -19.81
N TYR A 404 14.31 53.99 -18.86
CA TYR A 404 13.05 54.60 -18.46
C TYR A 404 13.24 56.03 -17.95
N ASN A 405 14.27 56.29 -17.15
CA ASN A 405 14.59 57.64 -16.67
C ASN A 405 15.01 58.58 -17.81
N VAL A 406 15.80 58.10 -18.78
CA VAL A 406 16.14 58.89 -19.99
C VAL A 406 14.88 59.20 -20.81
N TRP A 407 13.99 58.22 -20.98
CA TRP A 407 12.72 58.41 -21.66
C TRP A 407 11.81 59.41 -20.92
N LYS A 408 11.77 59.35 -19.58
CA LYS A 408 10.99 60.27 -18.73
C LYS A 408 11.42 61.73 -18.91
N GLU A 409 12.72 62.00 -19.02
CA GLU A 409 13.23 63.34 -19.32
C GLU A 409 12.87 63.80 -20.74
N LYS A 410 12.89 62.91 -21.74
CA LYS A 410 12.42 63.23 -23.10
C LYS A 410 10.91 63.53 -23.13
N LYS A 411 10.11 62.79 -22.36
CA LYS A 411 8.65 63.02 -22.21
C LYS A 411 8.35 64.43 -21.70
N LYS A 412 9.09 64.94 -20.69
CA LYS A 412 8.93 66.31 -20.16
C LYS A 412 9.08 67.40 -21.24
N ASN A 413 9.98 67.22 -22.20
CA ASN A 413 10.16 68.20 -23.28
C ASN A 413 8.96 68.23 -24.25
N ILE A 414 8.30 67.09 -24.44
CA ILE A 414 7.15 66.92 -25.32
C ILE A 414 5.82 67.30 -24.61
N GLU A 415 5.79 67.32 -23.27
CA GLU A 415 4.62 67.75 -22.49
C GLU A 415 4.12 69.16 -22.86
N LYS A 416 5.01 70.07 -23.29
CA LYS A 416 4.63 71.40 -23.76
C LYS A 416 3.85 71.36 -25.07
N GLU A 417 4.19 70.44 -25.98
CA GLU A 417 3.43 70.22 -27.23
C GLU A 417 2.11 69.50 -26.96
N ILE A 418 2.11 68.51 -26.07
CA ILE A 418 0.91 67.80 -25.62
C ILE A 418 -0.09 68.78 -24.99
N ASN A 419 0.36 69.66 -24.09
CA ASN A 419 -0.50 70.66 -23.45
C ASN A 419 -1.06 71.69 -24.45
N ARG A 420 -0.33 72.01 -25.53
CA ARG A 420 -0.85 72.87 -26.62
C ARG A 420 -1.90 72.14 -27.45
N ALA A 421 -1.69 70.85 -27.74
CA ALA A 421 -2.65 70.02 -28.44
C ALA A 421 -3.95 69.85 -27.65
N ILE A 422 -3.87 69.63 -26.33
CA ILE A 422 -5.05 69.54 -25.44
C ILE A 422 -5.84 70.86 -25.44
N LYS A 423 -5.15 72.02 -25.40
CA LYS A 423 -5.81 73.34 -25.46
C LYS A 423 -6.50 73.65 -26.80
N SER A 424 -6.15 72.93 -27.87
CA SER A 424 -6.73 73.08 -29.22
C SER A 424 -7.96 72.20 -29.46
N LEU A 425 -8.40 71.45 -28.45
CA LEU A 425 -9.63 70.68 -28.46
C LEU A 425 -10.80 71.56 -28.03
N ASP A 426 -11.93 71.36 -28.69
CA ASP A 426 -13.21 71.96 -28.32
C ASP A 426 -13.88 71.07 -27.27
N ASP A 427 -14.70 71.67 -26.40
CA ASP A 427 -15.54 70.90 -25.49
C ASP A 427 -16.63 70.21 -26.31
N ILE A 428 -16.68 68.87 -26.26
CA ILE A 428 -17.62 68.05 -27.03
C ILE A 428 -18.61 67.41 -26.06
N GLU A 429 -19.91 67.58 -26.33
CA GLU A 429 -21.01 66.94 -25.59
C GLU A 429 -20.95 67.11 -24.05
N GLY A 430 -20.50 68.28 -23.56
CA GLY A 430 -20.47 68.60 -22.13
C GLY A 430 -19.30 67.98 -21.35
N LYS A 431 -18.35 67.32 -22.03
CA LYS A 431 -17.07 66.89 -21.43
C LYS A 431 -16.00 67.94 -21.68
N THR A 432 -15.15 68.17 -20.68
CA THR A 432 -14.02 69.09 -20.83
C THR A 432 -12.98 68.50 -21.79
N LYS A 433 -12.28 69.36 -22.52
CA LYS A 433 -11.10 68.97 -23.33
C LYS A 433 -10.05 68.17 -22.57
N GLU A 434 -9.86 68.42 -21.27
CA GLU A 434 -8.96 67.64 -20.42
C GLU A 434 -9.49 66.21 -20.16
N ASP A 435 -10.79 66.06 -19.94
CA ASP A 435 -11.44 64.74 -19.76
C ASP A 435 -11.37 63.89 -21.05
N ILE A 436 -11.58 64.53 -22.21
CA ILE A 436 -11.50 63.87 -23.52
C ILE A 436 -10.06 63.39 -23.78
N ALA A 437 -9.06 64.21 -23.45
CA ALA A 437 -7.67 63.82 -23.57
C ALA A 437 -7.34 62.66 -22.63
N HIS A 438 -7.77 62.71 -21.36
CA HIS A 438 -7.56 61.63 -20.40
C HIS A 438 -8.21 60.31 -20.87
N GLU A 439 -9.48 60.34 -21.31
CA GLU A 439 -10.17 59.14 -21.80
C GLU A 439 -9.51 58.52 -23.03
N TYR A 440 -9.05 59.34 -23.98
CA TYR A 440 -8.31 58.86 -25.16
C TYR A 440 -7.00 58.18 -24.76
N THR A 441 -6.26 58.80 -23.84
CA THR A 441 -4.99 58.28 -23.33
C THR A 441 -5.16 56.96 -22.59
N GLU A 442 -6.16 56.88 -21.70
CA GLU A 442 -6.49 55.66 -20.97
C GLU A 442 -6.96 54.54 -21.91
N THR A 443 -7.77 54.86 -22.91
CA THR A 443 -8.20 53.88 -23.93
C THR A 443 -7.00 53.31 -24.69
N GLN A 444 -6.02 54.14 -25.06
CA GLN A 444 -4.80 53.66 -25.72
C GLN A 444 -3.89 52.86 -24.79
N LYS A 445 -3.74 53.27 -23.53
CA LYS A 445 -2.97 52.48 -22.54
C LYS A 445 -3.56 51.08 -22.38
N GLN A 446 -4.89 50.97 -22.24
CA GLN A 446 -5.59 49.69 -22.12
C GLN A 446 -5.43 48.81 -23.37
N ILE A 447 -5.51 49.38 -24.58
CA ILE A 447 -5.25 48.62 -25.82
C ILE A 447 -3.81 48.08 -25.83
N THR A 448 -2.84 48.92 -25.47
CA THR A 448 -1.41 48.58 -25.53
C THR A 448 -1.01 47.56 -24.47
N SER A 449 -1.72 47.51 -23.33
CA SER A 449 -1.53 46.46 -22.32
C SER A 449 -2.20 45.14 -22.68
N ILE A 450 -3.31 45.17 -23.43
CA ILE A 450 -4.05 43.95 -23.80
C ILE A 450 -3.47 43.27 -25.06
N GLU A 451 -2.95 44.02 -26.04
CA GLU A 451 -2.35 43.45 -27.27
C GLU A 451 -1.31 42.33 -27.03
N PRO A 452 -0.32 42.47 -26.13
CA PRO A 452 0.65 41.39 -25.86
C PRO A 452 0.02 40.15 -25.20
N LEU A 453 -1.16 40.27 -24.58
CA LEU A 453 -1.86 39.15 -23.95
C LEU A 453 -2.35 38.12 -24.98
N GLU A 454 -2.56 38.49 -26.25
CA GLU A 454 -2.93 37.54 -27.32
C GLU A 454 -1.84 36.48 -27.54
N THR A 455 -0.57 36.89 -27.41
CA THR A 455 0.58 35.97 -27.52
C THR A 455 0.74 35.11 -26.28
N GLN A 456 0.41 35.63 -25.09
CA GLN A 456 0.36 34.83 -23.88
C GLN A 456 -0.77 33.80 -23.92
N LEU A 457 -1.94 34.19 -24.44
CA LEU A 457 -3.10 33.32 -24.58
C LEU A 457 -2.82 32.11 -25.48
N SER A 458 -2.08 32.29 -26.59
CA SER A 458 -1.67 31.16 -27.44
C SER A 458 -0.70 30.20 -26.74
N ARG A 459 0.23 30.73 -25.93
CA ARG A 459 1.13 29.91 -25.09
C ARG A 459 0.37 29.13 -24.02
N VAL A 460 -0.56 29.76 -23.31
CA VAL A 460 -1.38 29.10 -22.28
C VAL A 460 -2.25 28.01 -22.90
N LYS A 461 -2.86 28.27 -24.07
CA LYS A 461 -3.60 27.22 -24.81
C LYS A 461 -2.73 26.01 -25.14
N THR A 462 -1.52 26.24 -25.63
CA THR A 462 -0.57 25.15 -25.94
C THR A 462 -0.20 24.37 -24.67
N SER A 463 0.00 25.07 -23.55
CA SER A 463 0.27 24.44 -22.24
C SER A 463 -0.91 23.60 -21.72
N ILE A 464 -2.14 24.04 -21.96
CA ILE A 464 -3.33 23.25 -21.62
C ILE A 464 -3.39 21.98 -22.46
N GLU A 465 -3.14 22.07 -23.77
CA GLU A 465 -3.11 20.90 -24.66
C GLU A 465 -2.06 19.87 -24.21
N THR A 466 -0.86 20.31 -23.80
CA THR A 466 0.17 19.38 -23.30
C THR A 466 -0.24 18.74 -21.97
N LEU A 467 -0.79 19.50 -21.03
CA LEU A 467 -1.30 18.98 -19.75
C LEU A 467 -2.48 18.02 -19.94
N GLU A 468 -3.36 18.27 -20.91
CA GLU A 468 -4.48 17.37 -21.25
C GLU A 468 -3.97 16.05 -21.85
N ASN A 469 -2.98 16.10 -22.74
CA ASN A 469 -2.33 14.90 -23.28
C ASN A 469 -1.64 14.06 -22.19
N GLU A 470 -0.89 14.72 -21.29
CA GLU A 470 -0.28 14.05 -20.14
C GLU A 470 -1.34 13.37 -19.26
N ARG A 471 -2.47 14.05 -19.01
CA ARG A 471 -3.58 13.49 -18.22
C ARG A 471 -4.20 12.25 -18.87
N ILE A 472 -4.30 12.24 -20.21
CA ILE A 472 -4.79 11.08 -20.95
C ILE A 472 -3.83 9.90 -20.76
N GLN A 473 -2.52 10.14 -20.90
CA GLN A 473 -1.50 9.11 -20.69
C GLN A 473 -1.56 8.52 -19.28
N LEU A 474 -1.57 9.37 -18.25
CA LEU A 474 -1.64 8.92 -16.85
C LEU A 474 -2.91 8.09 -16.55
N LYS A 475 -4.03 8.41 -17.21
CA LYS A 475 -5.27 7.62 -17.08
C LYS A 475 -5.16 6.27 -17.76
N GLU A 476 -4.46 6.19 -18.89
CA GLU A 476 -4.23 4.93 -19.59
C GLU A 476 -3.28 4.03 -18.81
N ASP A 477 -2.17 4.57 -18.30
CA ASP A 477 -1.24 3.84 -17.43
C ASP A 477 -1.96 3.26 -16.20
N LEU A 478 -2.90 4.01 -15.62
CA LEU A 478 -3.73 3.53 -14.51
C LEU A 478 -4.66 2.37 -14.92
N LYS A 479 -5.25 2.43 -16.12
CA LYS A 479 -6.08 1.35 -16.65
C LYS A 479 -5.26 0.09 -16.94
N GLU A 480 -4.06 0.22 -17.47
CA GLU A 480 -3.18 -0.93 -17.71
C GLU A 480 -2.91 -1.70 -16.42
N ILE A 481 -2.68 -0.98 -15.31
CA ILE A 481 -2.55 -1.60 -13.97
C ILE A 481 -3.83 -2.34 -13.58
N PHE A 482 -5.01 -1.74 -13.80
CA PHE A 482 -6.28 -2.41 -13.52
C PHE A 482 -6.50 -3.65 -14.38
N ASP A 483 -6.16 -3.60 -15.66
CA ASP A 483 -6.25 -4.73 -16.57
C ASP A 483 -5.32 -5.88 -16.17
N GLU A 484 -4.11 -5.55 -15.71
CA GLU A 484 -3.18 -6.54 -15.18
C GLU A 484 -3.70 -7.19 -13.89
N GLN A 485 -4.24 -6.39 -12.96
CA GLN A 485 -4.89 -6.88 -11.75
C GLN A 485 -6.07 -7.81 -12.08
N LEU A 486 -6.90 -7.44 -13.06
CA LEU A 486 -8.05 -8.22 -13.49
C LEU A 486 -7.64 -9.51 -14.22
N LYS A 487 -6.56 -9.49 -15.01
CA LYS A 487 -5.94 -10.69 -15.61
C LYS A 487 -5.42 -11.64 -14.53
N ASN A 488 -4.77 -11.12 -13.48
CA ASN A 488 -4.29 -11.91 -12.37
C ASN A 488 -5.43 -12.52 -11.55
N LEU A 489 -6.49 -11.75 -11.27
CA LEU A 489 -7.72 -12.25 -10.66
C LEU A 489 -8.33 -13.42 -11.46
N ASN A 490 -8.47 -13.25 -12.77
CA ASN A 490 -8.96 -14.30 -13.68
C ASN A 490 -8.09 -15.57 -13.64
N ARG A 491 -6.77 -15.43 -13.60
CA ARG A 491 -5.85 -16.57 -13.47
C ARG A 491 -6.05 -17.30 -12.14
N CYS A 492 -6.20 -16.56 -11.04
CA CYS A 492 -6.45 -17.15 -9.72
C CYS A 492 -7.79 -17.89 -9.66
N VAL A 493 -8.87 -17.28 -10.16
CA VAL A 493 -10.19 -17.94 -10.20
C VAL A 493 -10.17 -19.21 -11.04
N LYS A 494 -9.49 -19.22 -12.20
CA LYS A 494 -9.28 -20.43 -13.00
C LYS A 494 -8.54 -21.52 -12.22
N LYS A 495 -7.46 -21.18 -11.48
CA LYS A 495 -6.73 -22.14 -10.64
C LYS A 495 -7.61 -22.72 -9.53
N ILE A 496 -8.38 -21.88 -8.84
CA ILE A 496 -9.26 -22.29 -7.74
C ILE A 496 -10.37 -23.22 -8.26
N ASN A 497 -11.03 -22.86 -9.36
CA ASN A 497 -12.07 -23.68 -9.97
C ASN A 497 -11.55 -25.04 -10.43
N ASN A 498 -10.33 -25.11 -10.97
CA ASN A 498 -9.75 -26.36 -11.44
C ASN A 498 -9.32 -27.30 -10.29
N ARG A 499 -8.85 -26.75 -9.16
CA ARG A 499 -8.31 -27.56 -8.06
C ARG A 499 -9.32 -27.89 -6.95
N TYR A 500 -10.23 -26.97 -6.63
CA TYR A 500 -11.02 -27.06 -5.40
C TYR A 500 -12.53 -26.91 -5.61
N LEU A 501 -12.98 -25.99 -6.49
CA LEU A 501 -14.39 -25.54 -6.51
C LEU A 501 -15.19 -25.88 -7.78
N LYS A 502 -14.66 -26.70 -8.71
CA LYS A 502 -15.39 -27.24 -9.88
C LYS A 502 -16.31 -26.23 -10.62
N LYS A 503 -15.79 -25.04 -10.95
CA LYS A 503 -16.51 -23.94 -11.66
C LYS A 503 -17.62 -23.22 -10.87
N GLN A 504 -17.59 -23.23 -9.55
CA GLN A 504 -18.57 -22.51 -8.73
C GLN A 504 -18.28 -21.01 -8.58
N VAL A 505 -17.11 -20.52 -8.98
CA VAL A 505 -16.71 -19.10 -8.85
C VAL A 505 -16.60 -18.45 -10.23
N ASN A 506 -17.34 -17.36 -10.46
CA ASN A 506 -17.22 -16.50 -11.63
C ASN A 506 -16.81 -15.08 -11.19
N ILE A 507 -16.12 -14.34 -12.07
CA ILE A 507 -15.76 -12.93 -11.88
C ILE A 507 -16.81 -12.04 -12.52
#